data_AF-A0A7C1B2P7-F1
#
_entry.id   AF-A0A7C1B2P7-F1
#
_cell.length_a   1.000
_cell.length_b   1.000
_cell.length_c   1.000
_cell.angle_alpha   90.00
_cell.angle_beta   90.00
_cell.angle_gamma   90.00
#
_symmetry.space_group_name_H-M   'P 1'
#
loop_
_entity.id
_entity.type
_entity.pdbx_description
1 polymer ?
#
loop_
_entity_poly.entity_id
_entity_poly.type
_entity_poly.pdbx_seq_one_letter_code
_entity_poly.pdbx_strand_id
1 'polypeptide(L)' 'TNFVEVYAKCPLEICIERDPKGLYKKALNGEIENFTGVSHPYEEPENPEILLETDKETVDECVDKVINKLEEFGLI' A
#
# COMPACT_ATOMS: atom_id res chain seq x y z
N THR A 1 -1.44 23.06 -7.66
CA THR A 1 -1.90 21.66 -7.78
C THR A 1 -1.84 21.07 -6.40
N ASN A 2 -2.93 20.48 -5.92
CA ASN A 2 -2.94 19.82 -4.63
C ASN A 2 -2.50 18.37 -4.86
N PHE A 3 -1.61 17.85 -4.01
CA PHE A 3 -1.11 16.48 -4.03
C PHE A 3 -1.19 15.94 -2.60
N VAL A 4 -1.61 14.68 -2.45
CA VAL A 4 -1.75 13.99 -1.17
C VAL A 4 -1.20 12.58 -1.37
N GLU A 5 -0.11 12.24 -0.69
CA GLU A 5 0.46 10.90 -0.68
C GLU A 5 -0.33 10.00 0.29
N VAL A 6 -0.76 8.85 -0.23
CA VAL A 6 -1.47 7.83 0.55
C VAL A 6 -0.63 6.56 0.57
N TYR A 7 -0.12 6.22 1.74
CA TYR A 7 0.66 5.00 1.93
C TYR A 7 -0.25 3.85 2.40
N ALA A 8 -0.50 2.91 1.51
CA ALA A 8 -1.15 1.64 1.84
C ALA A 8 -0.13 0.64 2.40
N LYS A 9 0.16 0.78 3.69
CA LYS A 9 1.07 -0.10 4.42
C LYS A 9 0.44 -1.48 4.63
N CYS A 10 1.23 -2.50 4.34
CA CYS A 10 0.93 -3.90 4.63
C CYS A 10 2.25 -4.66 4.74
N PRO A 11 2.45 -5.54 5.74
CA PRO A 11 3.58 -6.44 5.76
C PRO A 11 3.66 -7.26 4.46
N LEU A 12 4.89 -7.46 3.97
CA LEU A 12 5.15 -8.17 2.74
C LEU A 12 4.62 -9.61 2.80
N GLU A 13 4.74 -10.27 3.95
CA GLU A 13 4.30 -11.64 4.17
C GLU A 13 2.80 -11.79 3.95
N ILE A 14 2.01 -10.80 4.40
CA ILE A 14 0.55 -10.76 4.19
C ILE A 14 0.23 -10.47 2.72
N CYS A 15 1.01 -9.62 2.05
CA CYS A 15 0.86 -9.40 0.61
C CYS A 15 1.12 -10.68 -0.20
N ILE A 16 2.16 -11.44 0.17
CA ILE A 16 2.51 -12.73 -0.44
C ILE A 16 1.43 -13.78 -0.14
N GLU A 17 0.88 -13.80 1.08
CA GLU A 17 -0.21 -14.72 1.43
C GLU A 17 -1.46 -14.45 0.60
N ARG A 18 -1.84 -13.18 0.44
CA ARG A 18 -3.03 -12.78 -0.31
C ARG A 18 -2.89 -13.04 -1.82
N ASP A 19 -1.69 -12.83 -2.38
CA ASP A 19 -1.28 -12.93 -3.80
C ASP A 19 -2.42 -13.14 -4.83
N PRO A 20 -3.35 -12.18 -4.97
CA PRO A 20 -4.61 -12.40 -5.69
C PRO A 20 -4.42 -12.63 -7.20
N LYS A 21 -3.23 -12.29 -7.71
CA LYS A 21 -2.85 -12.40 -9.12
C LYS A 21 -1.75 -13.44 -9.37
N GLY A 22 -1.27 -14.12 -8.33
CA GLY A 22 -0.16 -15.08 -8.46
C GLY A 22 1.18 -14.44 -8.84
N LEU A 23 1.37 -13.13 -8.61
CA LEU A 23 2.56 -12.39 -9.03
C LEU A 23 3.72 -12.62 -8.06
N TYR A 24 3.44 -12.66 -6.75
CA TYR A 24 4.48 -12.99 -5.77
C TYR A 24 5.00 -14.39 -5.99
N LYS A 25 4.11 -15.36 -6.26
CA LYS A 25 4.52 -16.73 -6.60
C LYS A 25 5.46 -16.78 -7.81
N LYS A 26 5.12 -16.08 -8.89
CA LYS A 26 5.96 -16.03 -10.11
C LYS A 26 7.30 -15.35 -9.85
N ALA A 27 7.31 -14.25 -9.10
CA ALA A 27 8.53 -13.55 -8.71
C ALA A 27 9.46 -14.44 -7.87
N LEU A 28 8.91 -15.15 -6.88
CA LEU A 28 9.66 -16.09 -6.03
C LEU A 28 10.22 -17.28 -6.82
N ASN A 29 9.57 -17.69 -7.91
CA ASN A 29 10.06 -18.69 -8.85
C ASN A 29 11.12 -18.15 -9.84
N GLY A 30 11.43 -16.86 -9.81
CA GLY A 30 12.35 -16.22 -10.75
C GLY A 30 11.76 -15.96 -12.14
N GLU A 31 10.44 -16.07 -12.30
CA GLU A 31 9.76 -15.79 -13.58
C GLU A 31 9.56 -14.28 -13.83
N ILE A 32 9.65 -13.46 -12.78
CA ILE A 32 9.54 -12.00 -12.85
C ILE A 32 10.76 -11.38 -12.17
N GLU A 33 11.58 -10.68 -12.96
CA GLU A 33 12.73 -9.93 -12.48
C GLU A 33 12.32 -8.59 -11.87
N ASN A 34 13.15 -8.04 -10.99
CA ASN A 34 12.99 -6.70 -10.39
C ASN A 34 11.62 -6.49 -9.71
N PHE A 35 11.09 -7.53 -9.07
CA PHE A 35 9.81 -7.46 -8.39
C PHE A 35 9.95 -6.82 -7.00
N THR A 36 9.27 -5.71 -6.80
CA THR A 36 9.27 -4.94 -5.54
C THR A 36 8.82 -5.81 -4.37
N GLY A 37 9.59 -5.78 -3.28
CA GLY A 37 9.39 -6.64 -2.11
C GLY A 37 10.02 -8.03 -2.22
N VAL A 38 10.47 -8.47 -3.40
CA VAL A 38 11.15 -9.77 -3.57
C VAL A 38 12.62 -9.56 -3.97
N SER A 39 12.85 -9.05 -5.18
CA SER A 39 14.19 -8.85 -5.71
C SER A 39 14.59 -7.37 -5.84
N HIS A 40 13.65 -6.46 -5.53
CA HIS A 40 13.87 -5.01 -5.53
C HIS A 40 13.26 -4.40 -4.26
N PRO A 41 13.93 -3.46 -3.57
CA PRO A 41 13.40 -2.86 -2.35
C PRO A 41 12.14 -2.02 -2.62
N TYR A 42 11.31 -1.90 -1.60
CA TYR A 42 10.29 -0.86 -1.51
C TYR A 42 10.81 0.22 -0.57
N GLU A 43 10.78 1.47 -1.01
CA GLU A 43 11.12 2.61 -0.18
C GLU A 43 9.83 3.12 0.48
N GLU A 44 9.66 2.83 1.77
CA GLU A 44 8.51 3.36 2.51
C GLU A 44 8.57 4.90 2.55
N PRO A 45 7.45 5.61 2.34
CA PRO A 45 7.45 7.06 2.45
C PRO A 45 7.75 7.49 3.90
N GLU A 46 8.64 8.47 4.07
CA GLU A 46 9.05 8.93 5.40
C GLU A 46 7.94 9.72 6.12
N ASN A 47 7.11 10.45 5.36
CA ASN A 47 6.05 11.31 5.90
C ASN A 47 4.85 11.39 4.95
N PRO A 48 4.11 10.29 4.75
CA PRO A 48 2.91 10.31 3.93
C PRO A 48 1.82 11.17 4.60
N GLU A 49 1.04 11.92 3.82
CA GLU A 49 -0.10 12.66 4.37
C GLU A 49 -1.18 11.74 4.96
N ILE A 50 -1.32 10.54 4.40
CA ILE A 50 -2.29 9.53 4.85
C ILE A 50 -1.62 8.15 4.92
N LEU A 51 -1.69 7.52 6.10
CA LEU A 51 -1.23 6.15 6.33
C LEU A 51 -2.42 5.21 6.56
N LEU A 52 -2.47 4.14 5.75
CA LEU A 52 -3.47 3.07 5.84
C LEU A 52 -2.75 1.76 6.20
N GLU A 53 -3.12 1.12 7.31
CA GLU A 53 -2.57 -0.17 7.75
C GLU A 53 -3.50 -1.29 7.29
N THR A 54 -3.43 -1.65 6.01
CA THR A 54 -4.40 -2.51 5.31
C THR A 54 -4.37 -4.01 5.71
N ASP A 55 -3.47 -4.39 6.62
CA ASP A 55 -3.47 -5.66 7.33
C ASP A 55 -4.27 -5.62 8.64
N LYS A 56 -4.52 -4.42 9.18
CA LYS A 56 -5.23 -4.19 10.45
C LYS A 56 -6.59 -3.53 10.28
N GLU A 57 -6.77 -2.82 9.17
CA GLU A 57 -7.94 -2.01 8.89
C GLU A 57 -8.79 -2.65 7.79
N THR A 58 -10.10 -2.49 7.94
CA THR A 58 -11.05 -2.81 6.87
C THR A 58 -10.98 -1.76 5.76
N VAL A 59 -11.54 -2.10 4.59
CA VAL A 59 -11.63 -1.17 3.46
C VAL A 59 -12.43 0.07 3.84
N ASP A 60 -13.54 -0.09 4.56
CA ASP A 60 -14.40 1.04 4.96
C ASP A 60 -13.65 2.00 5.90
N GLU A 61 -12.92 1.47 6.90
CA GLU A 61 -12.08 2.28 7.79
C GLU A 61 -10.98 3.05 7.03
N CYS A 62 -10.37 2.40 6.03
CA CYS A 62 -9.37 3.05 5.18
C CYS A 62 -9.98 4.17 4.33
N VAL A 63 -11.17 3.95 3.76
CA VAL A 63 -11.90 4.96 2.99
C VAL A 63 -12.26 6.14 3.88
N ASP A 64 -12.80 5.90 5.08
CA ASP A 64 -13.16 6.94 6.03
C ASP A 64 -11.94 7.79 6.42
N LYS A 65 -10.78 7.17 6.65
CA LYS A 65 -9.52 7.90 6.89
C LYS A 65 -9.14 8.82 5.74
N VAL A 66 -9.27 8.36 4.50
CA VAL A 66 -8.96 9.18 3.32
C VAL A 66 -9.91 10.36 3.22
N ILE A 67 -11.23 10.11 3.33
CA ILE A 67 -12.25 11.16 3.25
C ILE A 67 -12.05 12.22 4.34
N ASN A 68 -11.90 11.80 5.60
CA ASN A 68 -11.69 12.72 6.72
C ASN A 68 -10.45 13.60 6.51
N LYS A 69 -9.34 13.04 6.00
CA LYS A 69 -8.13 13.82 5.71
C LYS A 69 -8.32 14.81 4.57
N LEU A 70 -9.08 14.46 3.54
CA LEU A 70 -9.39 15.38 2.45
C LEU A 70 -10.29 16.53 2.93
N GLU A 71 -11.25 16.28 3.81
CA GLU A 71 -12.07 17.32 4.47
C GLU A 71 -11.20 18.25 5.34
N GLU A 72 -10.30 17.68 6.16
CA GLU A 72 -9.34 18.46 6.97
C GLU A 72 -8.45 19.38 6.12
N PHE A 73 -8.07 18.92 4.93
CA PHE A 73 -7.29 19.71 3.98
C PHE A 73 -8.13 20.71 3.16
N GLY A 74 -9.46 20.69 3.31
CA GLY A 74 -10.39 21.53 2.55
C GLY A 74 -10.40 21.21 1.06
N LEU A 75 -10.14 19.94 0.72
CA LEU A 75 -10.13 19.44 -0.66
C LEU A 75 -11.48 18.90 -1.12
N ILE A 76 -12.37 18.63 -0.17
CA ILE A 76 -13.79 18.27 -0.35
C ILE A 76 -14.65 18.96 0.70
#